data_AF-A0A0K9G7M0-F1
#
_entry.id   AF-A0A0K9G7M0-F1
#
_cell.length_a   1.000
_cell.length_b   1.000
_cell.length_c   1.000
_cell.angle_alpha   90.00
_cell.angle_beta   90.00
_cell.angle_gamma   90.00
#
_symmetry.space_group_name_H-M   'P 1'
#
loop_
_entity.id
_entity.type
_entity.pdbx_description
1 polymer ?
#
loop_
_entity_poly.entity_id
_entity_poly.type
_entity_poly.pdbx_seq_one_letter_code
_entity_poly.pdbx_strand_id
1 'polypeptide(L)'
;MGKIRTTYTKEIKLKAIHLYENEDMGIRSISKELGIGFTTVQRWIAHYKREGIQGVEEKRGTSRNPLKGRANKDDESDTEKMTRLEAENAFLKKLLAAKRGMIQEKKNR
;
A
#
# COMPACT_ATOMS: atom_id res chain seq x y z
N MET A 1 -11.50 21.47 20.57
CA MET A 1 -11.37 21.71 19.11
C MET A 1 -9.93 21.44 18.71
N GLY A 2 -9.67 20.45 17.85
CA GLY A 2 -8.30 20.15 17.38
C GLY A 2 -7.80 21.23 16.41
N LYS A 3 -6.52 21.61 16.48
CA LYS A 3 -5.91 22.54 15.51
C LYS A 3 -5.85 21.87 14.13
N ILE A 4 -6.40 22.53 13.11
CA ILE A 4 -6.28 22.09 11.71
C ILE A 4 -4.80 22.16 11.33
N ARG A 5 -4.27 21.08 10.76
CA ARG A 5 -2.90 21.03 10.27
C ARG A 5 -2.80 21.79 8.94
N THR A 6 -1.94 22.80 8.89
CA THR A 6 -1.62 23.52 7.66
C THR A 6 -0.93 22.59 6.66
N THR A 7 -1.39 22.62 5.42
CA THR A 7 -0.74 21.93 4.29
C THR A 7 -0.10 22.97 3.39
N TYR A 8 1.14 22.71 2.97
CA TYR A 8 1.91 23.61 2.12
C TYR A 8 1.95 23.10 0.68
N THR A 9 1.84 24.03 -0.27
CA THR A 9 1.90 23.75 -1.70
C THR A 9 3.30 23.29 -2.11
N LYS A 10 3.41 22.57 -3.24
CA LYS A 10 4.69 22.10 -3.80
C LYS A 10 5.67 23.26 -4.01
N GLU A 11 5.18 24.40 -4.49
CA GLU A 11 5.96 25.61 -4.74
C GLU A 11 6.68 26.12 -3.49
N ILE A 12 5.98 26.20 -2.35
CA ILE A 12 6.57 26.66 -1.08
C ILE A 12 7.67 25.69 -0.63
N LYS A 13 7.45 24.39 -0.78
CA LYS A 13 8.44 23.38 -0.41
C LYS A 13 9.69 23.47 -1.29
N LEU A 14 9.51 23.67 -2.60
CA LEU A 14 10.61 23.85 -3.55
C LEU A 14 11.38 25.13 -3.29
N LYS A 15 10.71 26.23 -2.95
CA LYS A 15 11.36 27.47 -2.54
C LYS A 15 12.25 27.25 -1.32
N ALA A 16 11.78 26.51 -0.30
CA ALA A 16 12.59 26.19 0.88
C ALA A 16 13.86 25.39 0.55
N ILE A 17 13.79 24.49 -0.43
CA ILE A 17 14.93 23.68 -0.88
C ILE A 17 15.91 24.52 -1.70
N HIS A 18 15.39 25.37 -2.59
CA HIS A 18 16.19 26.30 -3.36
C HIS A 18 17.02 27.23 -2.48
N LEU A 19 16.40 27.82 -1.45
CA LEU A 19 17.11 28.65 -0.46
C LEU A 19 18.18 27.86 0.30
N TYR A 20 17.93 26.57 0.56
CA TYR A 20 18.87 25.71 1.25
C TYR A 20 20.08 25.34 0.38
N GLU A 21 19.87 25.07 -0.91
CA GLU A 21 20.91 24.54 -1.81
C GLU A 21 21.68 25.63 -2.56
N ASN A 22 21.01 26.73 -2.95
CA ASN A 22 21.65 27.79 -3.75
C ASN A 22 22.13 28.97 -2.92
N GLU A 23 21.50 29.25 -1.78
CA GLU A 23 21.82 30.43 -0.96
C GLU A 23 22.53 30.04 0.36
N ASP A 24 22.86 28.75 0.54
CA ASP A 24 23.47 28.17 1.75
C ASP A 24 22.76 28.59 3.06
N MET A 25 21.45 28.89 2.96
CA MET A 25 20.69 29.38 4.11
C MET A 25 20.47 28.26 5.13
N GLY A 26 20.71 28.58 6.40
CA GLY A 26 20.38 27.68 7.50
C GLY A 26 18.86 27.45 7.61
N ILE A 27 18.47 26.25 8.04
CA ILE A 27 17.06 25.83 8.24
C ILE A 27 16.27 26.83 9.09
N ARG A 28 16.92 27.40 10.11
CA ARG A 28 16.30 28.39 11.02
C ARG A 28 16.04 29.73 10.34
N SER A 29 16.89 30.14 9.39
CA SER A 29 16.69 31.35 8.58
C SER A 29 15.55 31.13 7.59
N ILE A 30 15.54 30.00 6.89
CA ILE A 30 14.46 29.62 5.94
C ILE A 30 13.11 29.54 6.66
N SER A 31 13.09 28.97 7.86
CA SER A 31 11.89 28.89 8.70
C SER A 31 11.31 30.26 9.02
N LYS A 32 12.16 31.25 9.32
CA LYS A 32 11.72 32.64 9.57
C LYS A 32 11.25 33.30 8.28
N GLU A 33 12.02 33.17 7.20
CA GLU A 33 11.74 33.77 5.89
C GLU A 33 10.39 33.33 5.33
N LEU A 34 10.08 32.03 5.43
CA LEU A 34 8.83 31.48 4.91
C LEU A 34 7.69 31.48 5.94
N GLY A 35 7.95 31.85 7.21
CA GLY A 35 6.98 31.75 8.30
C GLY A 35 6.53 30.32 8.60
N ILE A 36 7.39 29.33 8.33
CA ILE A 36 7.10 27.91 8.45
C ILE A 36 7.81 27.35 9.67
N GLY A 37 7.17 26.42 10.39
CA GLY A 37 7.79 25.76 11.53
C GLY A 37 9.14 25.10 11.18
N PHE A 38 10.15 25.33 12.01
CA PHE A 38 11.50 24.79 11.85
C PHE A 38 11.52 23.28 11.55
N THR A 39 10.74 22.50 12.31
CA THR A 39 10.67 21.04 12.16
C THR A 39 10.06 20.62 10.83
N THR A 40 9.18 21.42 10.24
CA THR A 40 8.59 21.18 8.92
C THR A 40 9.64 21.37 7.82
N VAL A 41 10.36 22.50 7.86
CA VAL A 41 11.45 22.80 6.91
C VAL A 41 12.56 21.75 7.00
N GLN A 42 12.98 21.40 8.22
CA GLN A 42 13.96 20.34 8.46
C GLN A 42 13.53 19.01 7.82
N ARG A 43 12.26 18.65 7.93
CA ARG A 43 11.73 17.41 7.37
C ARG A 43 11.77 17.42 5.85
N TRP A 44 11.42 18.54 5.21
CA TRP A 44 11.51 18.68 3.75
C TRP A 44 12.95 18.55 3.26
N ILE A 45 13.89 19.23 3.91
CA ILE A 45 15.31 19.14 3.55
C ILE A 45 15.84 17.71 3.75
N ALA A 46 15.48 17.05 4.84
CA ALA A 46 15.88 15.66 5.09
C ALA A 46 15.32 14.69 4.03
N HIS A 47 14.05 14.85 3.64
CA HIS A 47 13.46 14.04 2.58
C HIS A 47 14.09 14.34 1.21
N TYR A 48 14.36 15.61 0.93
CA TYR A 48 15.07 16.03 -0.28
C TYR A 48 16.45 15.38 -0.39
N LYS A 49 17.25 15.41 0.69
CA LYS A 49 18.57 14.78 0.73
C LYS A 49 18.53 13.26 0.50
N ARG A 50 17.42 12.59 0.82
CA ARG A 50 17.29 11.13 0.71
C ARG A 50 16.73 10.67 -0.63
N GLU A 51 15.73 11.38 -1.15
CA GLU A 51 14.90 10.93 -2.29
C GLU A 51 14.87 11.99 -3.43
N GLY A 52 15.62 13.08 -3.30
CA GLY A 52 15.55 14.23 -4.21
C GLY A 52 14.18 14.90 -4.19
N ILE A 53 13.77 15.44 -5.34
CA ILE A 53 12.49 16.14 -5.51
C ILE A 53 11.30 15.26 -5.13
N GLN A 54 11.36 13.94 -5.41
CA GLN A 54 10.30 12.98 -5.07
C GLN A 54 10.07 12.84 -3.56
N GLY A 55 11.09 13.15 -2.74
CA GLY A 55 10.97 13.12 -1.27
C GLY A 55 10.02 14.19 -0.73
N VAL A 56 9.77 15.25 -1.50
CA VAL A 56 9.07 16.45 -1.03
C VAL A 56 7.69 16.61 -1.70
N GLU A 57 7.44 15.84 -2.75
CA GLU A 57 6.13 15.73 -3.37
C GLU A 57 5.05 15.22 -2.41
N GLU A 58 3.80 15.65 -2.66
CA GLU A 58 2.65 15.24 -1.87
C GLU A 58 2.24 13.81 -2.24
N LYS A 59 2.38 12.87 -1.29
CA LYS A 59 2.06 11.45 -1.49
C LYS A 59 0.65 11.09 -1.00
N ARG A 60 -0.06 12.01 -0.32
CA ARG A 60 -1.42 11.76 0.18
C ARG A 60 -2.43 11.66 -0.97
N GLY A 61 -3.35 10.71 -0.87
CA GLY A 61 -4.47 10.58 -1.80
C GLY A 61 -4.12 10.09 -3.21
N THR A 62 -2.87 9.69 -3.48
CA THR A 62 -2.41 9.29 -4.83
C THR A 62 -2.74 7.84 -5.19
N SER A 63 -3.53 7.13 -4.37
CA SER A 63 -3.90 5.74 -4.68
C SER A 63 -4.67 5.71 -6.00
N ARG A 64 -4.11 5.02 -7.02
CA ARG A 64 -4.77 4.84 -8.33
C ARG A 64 -6.18 4.24 -8.20
N ASN A 65 -6.44 3.49 -7.13
CA ASN A 65 -7.71 2.86 -6.86
C ASN A 65 -8.22 3.28 -5.47
N PRO A 66 -8.91 4.43 -5.33
CA PRO A 66 -9.37 4.94 -4.04
C PRO A 66 -10.40 4.02 -3.34
N LEU A 67 -10.99 3.08 -4.07
CA LEU A 67 -11.88 2.04 -3.53
C LEU A 67 -11.15 0.75 -3.09
N LYS A 68 -9.86 0.60 -3.42
CA LYS A 68 -9.10 -0.57 -2.97
C LYS A 68 -8.73 -0.34 -1.50
N GLY A 69 -9.54 -0.91 -0.62
CA GLY A 69 -9.21 -1.00 0.80
C GLY A 69 -7.93 -1.81 1.04
N ARG A 70 -7.56 -1.92 2.32
CA ARG A 70 -6.50 -2.82 2.76
C ARG A 70 -6.80 -4.24 2.26
N ALA A 71 -5.80 -4.93 1.70
CA ALA A 71 -5.96 -6.33 1.31
C ALA A 71 -6.39 -7.15 2.55
N ASN A 72 -7.42 -7.99 2.40
CA ASN A 72 -7.81 -8.93 3.44
C ASN A 72 -6.74 -10.02 3.54
N LYS A 73 -6.58 -10.61 4.73
CA LYS A 73 -5.58 -11.66 4.97
C LYS A 73 -6.08 -13.06 4.57
N ASP A 74 -7.36 -13.18 4.26
CA ASP A 74 -8.07 -14.46 4.07
C ASP A 74 -8.30 -14.79 2.59
N ASP A 75 -7.52 -14.18 1.70
CA ASP A 75 -7.60 -14.42 0.28
C ASP A 75 -6.82 -15.73 -0.03
N GLU A 76 -7.45 -16.90 0.20
CA GLU A 76 -6.94 -18.19 -0.32
C GLU A 76 -6.64 -17.99 -1.81
N SER A 77 -5.38 -18.19 -2.19
CA SER A 77 -4.93 -17.90 -3.56
C SER A 77 -5.74 -18.75 -4.54
N ASP A 78 -6.03 -18.22 -5.73
CA ASP A 78 -6.80 -18.97 -6.75
C ASP A 78 -6.17 -20.35 -7.03
N THR A 79 -4.85 -20.46 -6.89
CA THR A 79 -4.09 -21.72 -7.00
C THR A 79 -4.38 -22.68 -5.84
N GLU A 80 -4.40 -22.18 -4.61
CA GLU A 80 -4.70 -22.95 -3.41
C GLU A 80 -6.14 -23.49 -3.44
N LYS A 81 -7.09 -22.62 -3.82
CA LYS A 81 -8.49 -23.02 -4.03
C LYS A 81 -8.63 -24.10 -5.10
N MET A 82 -7.89 -23.99 -6.21
CA MET A 82 -7.90 -25.01 -7.27
C MET A 82 -7.39 -26.35 -6.73
N THR A 83 -6.24 -26.37 -6.06
CA THR A 83 -5.66 -27.61 -5.51
C THR A 83 -6.58 -28.29 -4.49
N ARG A 84 -7.26 -27.51 -3.64
CA ARG A 84 -8.23 -28.03 -2.67
C ARG A 84 -9.44 -28.66 -3.36
N LEU A 85 -10.00 -27.97 -4.36
CA LEU A 85 -11.15 -28.47 -5.12
C LEU A 85 -10.80 -29.71 -5.95
N GLU A 86 -9.58 -29.79 -6.50
CA GLU A 86 -9.10 -30.97 -7.19
C GLU A 86 -9.00 -32.18 -6.25
N ALA A 87 -8.47 -31.98 -5.05
CA ALA A 87 -8.41 -33.02 -4.02
C ALA A 87 -9.81 -33.48 -3.58
N GLU A 88 -10.73 -32.54 -3.35
CA GLU A 88 -12.12 -32.82 -3.00
C GLU A 88 -12.83 -33.61 -4.12
N ASN A 89 -12.67 -33.18 -5.37
CA ASN A 89 -13.21 -33.87 -6.53
C ASN A 89 -12.64 -35.29 -6.69
N ALA A 90 -11.34 -35.48 -6.46
CA ALA A 90 -10.71 -36.79 -6.52
C ALA A 90 -11.29 -37.74 -5.46
N PHE A 91 -11.50 -37.25 -4.23
CA PHE A 91 -12.10 -38.02 -3.15
C PHE A 91 -13.56 -38.39 -3.45
N LEU A 92 -14.37 -37.43 -3.90
CA LEU A 92 -15.77 -37.66 -4.27
C LEU A 92 -15.91 -38.67 -5.41
N LYS A 93 -15.03 -38.59 -6.43
CA LYS A 93 -15.00 -39.57 -7.53
C LYS A 93 -14.69 -40.99 -7.01
N LYS A 94 -13.74 -41.12 -6.08
CA LYS A 94 -13.38 -42.41 -5.47
C LYS A 94 -14.56 -43.01 -4.68
N LEU A 95 -15.24 -42.20 -3.88
CA LEU A 95 -16.44 -42.62 -3.14
C LEU A 95 -17.57 -43.08 -4.07
N LEU A 96 -17.81 -42.35 -5.16
CA LEU A 96 -18.83 -42.71 -6.15
C LEU A 96 -18.50 -44.03 -6.87
N ALA A 97 -17.24 -44.27 -7.20
CA ALA A 97 -16.81 -45.52 -7.83
C ALA A 97 -17.04 -46.72 -6.89
N ALA A 98 -16.69 -46.59 -5.61
CA ALA A 98 -16.96 -47.63 -4.60
C ALA A 98 -18.46 -47.90 -4.45
N LYS A 99 -19.28 -46.84 -4.40
CA LYS A 99 -20.75 -46.97 -4.32
C LYS A 99 -21.34 -47.65 -5.57
N ARG A 100 -20.84 -47.32 -6.76
CA ARG A 100 -21.26 -47.95 -8.02
C ARG A 100 -20.90 -49.44 -8.05
N GLY A 101 -19.70 -49.81 -7.59
CA GLY A 101 -19.29 -51.21 -7.47
C GLY A 101 -20.23 -52.03 -6.57
N MET A 102 -20.54 -51.52 -5.38
CA MET A 102 -21.47 -52.18 -4.45
C MET A 102 -22.88 -52.37 -5.02
N ILE A 103 -23.37 -51.42 -5.83
CA ILE A 103 -24.69 -51.53 -6.46
C ILE A 103 -24.71 -52.62 -7.54
N GLN A 104 -23.63 -52.74 -8.33
CA GLN A 104 -23.54 -53.80 -9.35
C GLN A 104 -23.39 -55.20 -8.72
N GLU A 105 -22.64 -55.32 -7.63
CA GLU A 105 -22.46 -56.58 -6.90
C GLU A 105 -23.77 -57.07 -6.25
N LYS A 106 -24.58 -56.15 -5.70
CA LYS A 106 -25.92 -56.48 -5.18
C LYS A 106 -26.93 -56.85 -6.27
N LYS A 107 -26.74 -56.38 -7.51
CA LYS A 107 -27.61 -56.69 -8.65
C LYS A 107 -27.28 -58.03 -9.31
N ASN A 108 -26.03 -58.49 -9.16
CA ASN A 108 -25.53 -59.75 -9.71
C ASN A 108 -25.64 -60.94 -8.74
N ARG A 109 -26.32 -60.77 -7.60
CA ARG A 109 -26.61 -61.79 -6.59
C ARG A 109 -28.10 -62.08 -6.56
#